data_AF-A0A8J5IHJ6-F1
#
_entry.id   AF-A0A8J5IHJ6-F1
#
_cell.length_a   1.000
_cell.length_b   1.000
_cell.length_c   1.000
_cell.angle_alpha   90.00
_cell.angle_beta   90.00
_cell.angle_gamma   90.00
#
_symmetry.space_group_name_H-M   'P 1'
#
loop_
_entity.id
_entity.type
_entity.pdbx_description
1 polymer ?
#
loop_
_entity_poly.entity_id
_entity_poly.type
_entity_poly.pdbx_seq_one_letter_code
_entity_poly.pdbx_strand_id
1 'polypeptide(L)'
;MLHCTQMKPTTSLPNVNQGNLTSRLTASVGMMKESCPSGTIPILRRNLREDYKYLLTPSPTTGVVHIKMARGKYYGSAADLNVYGLLDVGADQFSSSAIWVLNDGDGLGPLEQTNGITVGWTVNPPLYGDTNTRLFTFWTADGFQKQGCYDLHCPGFVQVSRDVPLGGTISPLSQIDGTQYYIRLLIYRDPVTENWWLVMGEEEKLIGYWPKALFSTMIAHANLINWGGSAYSSSGEWSPPMGSGRYCEAGEGEACYFGRVKLVGEGNVYRAVGDKEVKYYSSGCYDVGEFDDLSSGGGQFLFGGPGYC
;
A
#
# COMPACT_ATOMS: atom_id res chain seq x y z
N MET A 1 8.18 13.00 25.67
CA MET A 1 9.39 12.67 24.88
C MET A 1 9.41 13.63 23.69
N LEU A 2 10.48 14.40 23.47
CA LEU A 2 10.60 15.26 22.28
C LEU A 2 10.94 14.38 21.07
N HIS A 3 10.10 14.41 20.03
CA HIS A 3 10.42 13.76 18.75
C HIS A 3 11.21 14.73 17.89
N CYS A 4 12.47 14.42 17.60
CA CYS A 4 13.28 15.17 16.65
C CYS A 4 12.97 14.68 15.23
N THR A 5 12.69 15.62 14.32
CA THR A 5 12.37 15.27 12.93
C THR A 5 13.59 14.69 12.23
N GLN A 6 13.47 13.44 11.75
CA GLN A 6 14.48 12.76 10.96
C GLN A 6 14.27 13.06 9.46
N MET A 7 15.21 13.76 8.81
CA MET A 7 15.07 14.12 7.39
C MET A 7 15.50 12.99 6.43
N LYS A 8 16.34 12.04 6.90
CA LYS A 8 16.85 10.91 6.13
C LYS A 8 17.01 9.69 7.03
N PRO A 9 16.83 8.45 6.52
CA PRO A 9 17.16 7.24 7.26
C PRO A 9 18.64 7.23 7.66
N THR A 10 18.96 6.56 8.77
CA THR A 10 20.34 6.48 9.26
C THR A 10 21.13 5.42 8.49
N THR A 11 20.43 4.41 7.99
CA THR A 11 20.96 3.35 7.15
C THR A 11 20.66 3.62 5.68
N SER A 12 21.47 3.03 4.80
CA SER A 12 21.14 2.98 3.38
C SER A 12 19.83 2.21 3.17
N LEU A 13 19.22 2.41 2.00
CA LEU A 13 18.08 1.60 1.58
C LEU A 13 18.48 0.12 1.49
N PRO A 14 17.51 -0.81 1.53
CA PRO A 14 17.82 -2.24 1.48
C PRO A 14 18.64 -2.59 0.24
N ASN A 15 19.73 -3.33 0.43
CA ASN A 15 20.64 -3.64 -0.68
C ASN A 15 20.09 -4.74 -1.59
N VAL A 16 20.30 -4.58 -2.89
CA VAL A 16 19.88 -5.51 -3.95
C VAL A 16 21.02 -6.48 -4.28
N ASN A 17 20.77 -7.79 -4.24
CA ASN A 17 21.51 -8.75 -5.07
C ASN A 17 20.89 -8.68 -6.47
N GLN A 18 21.61 -8.07 -7.43
CA GLN A 18 21.05 -7.68 -8.72
C GLN A 18 20.71 -8.88 -9.60
N GLY A 19 19.43 -9.03 -9.91
CA GLY A 19 18.95 -9.59 -11.18
C GLY A 19 18.29 -8.46 -11.97
N ASN A 20 18.83 -8.14 -13.15
CA ASN A 20 18.16 -7.24 -14.08
C ASN A 20 17.03 -8.02 -14.76
N LEU A 21 15.80 -7.53 -14.64
CA LEU A 21 14.70 -7.96 -15.49
C LEU A 21 14.19 -6.77 -16.29
N THR A 22 14.41 -6.86 -17.60
CA THR A 22 13.71 -6.11 -18.62
C THR A 22 12.37 -6.80 -18.89
N SER A 23 11.25 -6.10 -18.72
CA SER A 23 9.95 -6.53 -19.25
C SER A 23 9.16 -5.35 -19.82
N ARG A 24 8.27 -5.70 -20.76
CA ARG A 24 7.69 -4.92 -21.86
C ARG A 24 6.84 -3.74 -21.39
N LEU A 25 6.96 -2.60 -22.06
CA LEU A 25 6.01 -1.46 -22.09
C LEU A 25 5.36 -1.08 -20.74
N THR A 26 6.12 -1.10 -19.65
CA THR A 26 5.69 -0.58 -18.35
C THR A 26 6.50 0.67 -18.01
N ALA A 27 5.85 1.69 -17.47
CA ALA A 27 6.52 2.92 -17.04
C ALA A 27 6.12 3.29 -15.61
N SER A 28 7.08 3.79 -14.82
CA SER A 28 6.80 4.35 -13.51
C SER A 28 6.02 5.64 -13.61
N VAL A 29 5.07 5.85 -12.70
CA VAL A 29 4.26 7.08 -12.65
C VAL A 29 5.02 8.24 -12.00
N GLY A 30 4.74 9.48 -12.45
CA GLY A 30 5.14 10.71 -11.77
C GLY A 30 4.06 11.23 -10.82
N MET A 31 4.47 11.93 -9.77
CA MET A 31 3.55 12.64 -8.87
C MET A 31 3.88 14.13 -8.86
N MET A 32 2.84 14.97 -9.02
CA MET A 32 2.89 16.43 -9.20
C MET A 32 3.77 16.94 -10.36
N LYS A 33 3.37 18.07 -10.95
CA LYS A 33 4.23 18.83 -11.90
C LYS A 33 5.06 19.91 -11.20
N GLU A 34 4.76 20.25 -9.95
CA GLU A 34 5.35 21.39 -9.23
C GLU A 34 5.73 20.99 -7.79
N SER A 35 6.96 21.30 -7.39
CA SER A 35 7.51 21.04 -6.05
C SER A 35 7.20 22.17 -5.07
N CYS A 36 7.01 21.84 -3.79
CA CYS A 36 6.91 22.86 -2.74
C CYS A 36 8.24 23.63 -2.52
N PRO A 37 8.24 24.89 -2.06
CA PRO A 37 9.45 25.66 -1.70
C PRO A 37 10.39 24.95 -0.72
N SER A 38 11.63 25.43 -0.61
CA SER A 38 12.62 24.84 0.31
C SER A 38 12.18 24.98 1.76
N GLY A 39 12.26 23.89 2.52
CA GLY A 39 11.83 23.84 3.92
C GLY A 39 10.31 23.65 4.12
N THR A 40 9.53 23.44 3.06
CA THR A 40 8.09 23.16 3.16
C THR A 40 7.73 21.83 2.50
N ILE A 41 6.63 21.22 2.93
CA ILE A 41 6.09 19.97 2.38
C ILE A 41 4.67 20.21 1.84
N PRO A 42 4.24 19.49 0.79
CA PRO A 42 2.86 19.57 0.34
C PRO A 42 1.96 18.85 1.35
N ILE A 43 0.91 19.53 1.80
CA ILE A 43 -0.11 18.98 2.69
C ILE A 43 -1.46 19.18 2.03
N LEU A 44 -2.13 18.08 1.69
CA LEU A 44 -3.51 18.12 1.21
C LEU A 44 -4.45 18.27 2.42
N ARG A 45 -4.94 19.49 2.67
CA ARG A 45 -5.90 19.76 3.75
C ARG A 45 -7.33 19.65 3.25
N ARG A 46 -8.14 18.85 3.93
CA ARG A 46 -9.58 18.73 3.71
C ARG A 46 -10.31 18.67 5.04
N ASN A 47 -11.46 19.34 5.11
CA ASN A 47 -12.40 19.20 6.21
C ASN A 47 -13.17 17.88 6.02
N LEU A 48 -12.58 16.78 6.51
CA LEU A 48 -13.24 15.48 6.56
C LEU A 48 -14.22 15.43 7.73
N ARG A 49 -15.32 14.69 7.58
CA ARG A 49 -16.03 14.20 8.78
C ARG A 49 -15.06 13.32 9.57
N GLU A 50 -15.07 13.45 10.90
CA GLU A 50 -14.17 12.72 11.79
C GLU A 50 -14.19 11.21 11.49
N ASP A 51 -15.36 10.63 11.23
CA ASP A 51 -15.49 9.20 10.96
C ASP A 51 -14.62 8.75 9.77
N TYR A 52 -14.59 9.50 8.66
CA TYR A 52 -13.78 9.16 7.46
C TYR A 52 -12.27 9.20 7.70
N LYS A 53 -11.79 9.79 8.80
CA LYS A 53 -10.36 9.78 9.14
C LYS A 53 -9.91 8.40 9.63
N TYR A 54 -10.81 7.62 10.23
CA TYR A 54 -10.52 6.36 10.91
C TYR A 54 -11.06 5.13 10.16
N LEU A 55 -11.89 5.33 9.12
CA LEU A 55 -12.56 4.28 8.36
C LEU A 55 -11.60 3.49 7.45
N LEU A 56 -10.81 2.62 8.07
CA LEU A 56 -10.33 1.37 7.49
C LEU A 56 -10.86 0.16 8.26
N THR A 57 -11.86 0.36 9.12
CA THR A 57 -12.51 -0.73 9.84
C THR A 57 -12.97 -1.78 8.82
N PRO A 58 -12.54 -3.04 8.96
CA PRO A 58 -13.06 -4.11 8.12
C PRO A 58 -14.57 -4.23 8.38
N SER A 59 -15.36 -3.68 7.46
CA SER A 59 -16.81 -3.90 7.42
C SER A 59 -17.06 -5.29 6.82
N PRO A 60 -18.08 -6.05 7.28
CA PRO A 60 -18.52 -7.28 6.61
C PRO A 60 -18.79 -7.09 5.10
N THR A 61 -19.05 -5.85 4.69
CA THR A 61 -19.32 -5.45 3.30
C THR A 61 -18.05 -5.12 2.50
N THR A 62 -16.87 -5.34 3.09
CA THR A 62 -15.59 -5.12 2.40
C THR A 62 -15.17 -6.41 1.68
N GLY A 63 -15.16 -6.38 0.35
CA GLY A 63 -14.48 -7.38 -0.46
C GLY A 63 -12.97 -7.18 -0.35
N VAL A 64 -12.23 -8.26 -0.12
CA VAL A 64 -10.78 -8.24 0.03
C VAL A 64 -10.19 -9.39 -0.76
N VAL A 65 -9.17 -9.08 -1.57
CA VAL A 65 -8.31 -10.09 -2.19
C VAL A 65 -6.88 -9.78 -1.82
N HIS A 66 -6.14 -10.79 -1.38
CA HIS A 66 -4.72 -10.63 -1.13
C HIS A 66 -3.98 -11.96 -1.16
N ILE A 67 -2.70 -11.87 -1.46
CA ILE A 67 -1.73 -12.88 -1.03
C ILE A 67 -1.14 -12.46 0.31
N LYS A 68 -0.90 -13.43 1.17
CA LYS A 68 -0.41 -13.23 2.54
C LYS A 68 0.75 -14.17 2.82
N MET A 69 1.82 -13.63 3.40
CA MET A 69 2.93 -14.44 3.89
C MET A 69 2.50 -15.28 5.10
N ALA A 70 3.15 -16.43 5.27
CA ALA A 70 3.19 -17.11 6.57
C ALA A 70 3.65 -16.14 7.68
N ARG A 71 3.27 -16.40 8.93
CA ARG A 71 3.75 -15.59 10.06
C ARG A 71 5.27 -15.70 10.17
N GLY A 72 5.95 -14.56 10.34
CA GLY A 72 7.40 -14.51 10.36
C GLY A 72 7.94 -13.25 11.04
N LYS A 73 9.21 -12.92 10.78
CA LYS A 73 9.81 -11.64 11.16
C LYS A 73 10.15 -10.88 9.89
N TYR A 74 9.46 -9.76 9.69
CA TYR A 74 9.60 -8.95 8.49
C TYR A 74 9.98 -7.52 8.89
N TYR A 75 10.92 -6.95 8.15
CA TYR A 75 11.41 -5.60 8.38
C TYR A 75 10.92 -4.62 7.31
N GLY A 76 10.02 -5.09 6.43
CA GLY A 76 9.52 -4.31 5.31
C GLY A 76 9.10 -5.15 4.12
N SER A 77 8.65 -4.46 3.09
CA SER A 77 8.20 -5.03 1.83
C SER A 77 8.33 -4.00 0.71
N ALA A 78 8.61 -4.47 -0.50
CA ALA A 78 8.61 -3.66 -1.70
C ALA A 78 7.81 -4.35 -2.80
N ALA A 79 7.11 -3.55 -3.60
CA ALA A 79 6.42 -4.03 -4.79
C ALA A 79 6.16 -2.89 -5.77
N ASP A 80 5.96 -3.24 -7.03
CA ASP A 80 5.30 -2.39 -8.01
C ASP A 80 3.81 -2.68 -8.00
N LEU A 81 3.01 -1.62 -7.84
CA LEU A 81 1.55 -1.69 -7.90
C LEU A 81 1.10 -1.09 -9.22
N ASN A 82 0.47 -1.90 -10.05
CA ASN A 82 -0.17 -1.42 -11.27
C ASN A 82 -1.34 -0.48 -10.90
N VAL A 83 -1.48 0.63 -11.61
CA VAL A 83 -2.44 1.70 -11.26
C VAL A 83 -3.51 1.88 -12.34
N TYR A 84 -4.77 1.91 -11.92
CA TYR A 84 -5.92 2.13 -12.80
C TYR A 84 -6.83 3.24 -12.28
N GLY A 85 -7.61 3.81 -13.19
CA GLY A 85 -8.74 4.68 -12.86
C GLY A 85 -10.03 3.85 -12.82
N LEU A 86 -10.88 4.12 -11.83
CA LEU A 86 -12.15 3.41 -11.65
C LEU A 86 -13.28 4.43 -11.60
N LEU A 87 -13.98 4.60 -12.73
CA LEU A 87 -15.03 5.62 -12.86
C LEU A 87 -16.33 5.23 -12.14
N ASP A 88 -16.56 3.93 -11.93
CA ASP A 88 -17.78 3.38 -11.34
C ASP A 88 -17.69 3.19 -9.81
N VAL A 89 -16.79 3.90 -9.13
CA VAL A 89 -16.76 3.95 -7.66
C VAL A 89 -17.77 4.99 -7.16
N GLY A 90 -18.78 4.53 -6.42
CA GLY A 90 -19.84 5.36 -5.85
C GLY A 90 -19.39 6.33 -4.76
N ALA A 91 -20.25 7.28 -4.42
CA ALA A 91 -19.96 8.37 -3.49
C ALA A 91 -19.72 7.92 -2.04
N ASP A 92 -20.20 6.74 -1.66
CA ASP A 92 -20.05 6.09 -0.36
C ASP A 92 -19.16 4.83 -0.42
N GLN A 93 -18.43 4.65 -1.52
CA GLN A 93 -17.62 3.47 -1.79
C GLN A 93 -16.13 3.79 -1.79
N PHE A 94 -15.30 2.77 -1.71
CA PHE A 94 -13.89 2.89 -2.08
C PHE A 94 -13.37 1.62 -2.75
N SER A 95 -12.31 1.78 -3.52
CA SER A 95 -11.51 0.68 -4.06
C SER A 95 -10.03 1.01 -3.93
N SER A 96 -9.21 0.03 -3.59
CA SER A 96 -7.79 0.24 -3.34
C SER A 96 -6.92 -0.96 -3.72
N SER A 97 -5.64 -0.68 -3.92
CA SER A 97 -4.56 -1.67 -4.04
C SER A 97 -3.43 -1.24 -3.11
N ALA A 98 -2.98 -2.14 -2.22
CA ALA A 98 -2.04 -1.76 -1.16
C ALA A 98 -1.10 -2.89 -0.70
N ILE A 99 0.00 -2.47 -0.08
CA ILE A 99 0.86 -3.29 0.77
C ILE A 99 0.40 -3.09 2.22
N TRP A 100 0.15 -4.19 2.94
CA TRP A 100 -0.12 -4.18 4.39
C TRP A 100 1.05 -4.76 5.15
N VAL A 101 1.60 -3.97 6.08
CA VAL A 101 2.67 -4.36 7.00
C VAL A 101 2.08 -4.33 8.41
N LEU A 102 1.91 -5.50 9.04
CA LEU A 102 1.11 -5.64 10.26
C LEU A 102 1.87 -6.40 11.36
N ASN A 103 1.50 -6.11 12.61
CA ASN A 103 1.86 -6.92 13.77
C ASN A 103 0.66 -7.09 14.73
N ASP A 104 0.09 -8.28 14.76
CA ASP A 104 -1.02 -8.72 15.63
C ASP A 104 -0.52 -9.49 16.89
N GLY A 105 0.72 -9.28 17.29
CA GLY A 105 1.30 -9.92 18.49
C GLY A 105 1.58 -11.42 18.31
N ASP A 106 1.11 -12.23 19.25
CA ASP A 106 1.21 -13.70 19.18
C ASP A 106 0.11 -14.34 18.31
N GLY A 107 -0.88 -13.55 17.86
CA GLY A 107 -2.00 -14.02 17.05
C GLY A 107 -3.10 -14.70 17.88
N LEU A 108 -2.93 -14.73 19.20
CA LEU A 108 -3.90 -15.19 20.19
C LEU A 108 -4.49 -14.02 20.98
N GLY A 109 -3.81 -12.86 20.95
CA GLY A 109 -4.27 -11.62 21.55
C GLY A 109 -5.45 -10.97 20.81
N PRO A 110 -6.07 -9.94 21.44
CA PRO A 110 -7.14 -9.17 20.83
C PRO A 110 -6.69 -8.48 19.53
N LEU A 111 -7.57 -8.48 18.52
CA LEU A 111 -7.29 -7.83 17.22
C LEU A 111 -7.02 -6.32 17.38
N GLU A 112 -7.56 -5.71 18.44
CA GLU A 112 -7.38 -4.31 18.83
C GLU A 112 -5.95 -3.99 19.29
N GLN A 113 -5.07 -4.99 19.42
CA GLN A 113 -3.64 -4.75 19.66
C GLN A 113 -2.83 -4.73 18.37
N THR A 114 -3.48 -4.96 17.23
CA THR A 114 -2.80 -5.00 15.93
C THR A 114 -2.28 -3.62 15.56
N ASN A 115 -1.00 -3.55 15.28
CA ASN A 115 -0.40 -2.37 14.65
C ASN A 115 -0.29 -2.62 13.15
N GLY A 116 -0.40 -1.56 12.37
CA GLY A 116 -0.36 -1.69 10.92
C GLY A 116 0.02 -0.42 10.19
N ILE A 117 0.68 -0.61 9.05
CA ILE A 117 0.86 0.40 8.01
C ILE A 117 0.31 -0.19 6.71
N THR A 118 -0.48 0.63 6.01
CA THR A 118 -1.03 0.36 4.68
C THR A 118 -0.57 1.46 3.75
N VAL A 119 0.00 1.11 2.60
CA VAL A 119 0.38 2.10 1.57
C VAL A 119 0.02 1.55 0.20
N GLY A 120 -0.53 2.41 -0.65
CA GLY A 120 -0.92 2.02 -1.98
C GLY A 120 -1.61 3.15 -2.73
N TRP A 121 -2.50 2.79 -3.65
CA TRP A 121 -3.39 3.74 -4.31
C TRP A 121 -4.86 3.41 -4.05
N THR A 122 -5.70 4.43 -4.09
CA THR A 122 -7.15 4.28 -3.90
C THR A 122 -7.94 5.24 -4.77
N VAL A 123 -9.16 4.84 -5.10
CA VAL A 123 -10.26 5.70 -5.49
C VAL A 123 -11.25 5.70 -4.32
N ASN A 124 -11.34 6.83 -3.63
CA ASN A 124 -12.11 6.95 -2.38
C ASN A 124 -12.81 8.33 -2.31
N PRO A 125 -14.00 8.47 -2.94
CA PRO A 125 -14.78 9.70 -2.88
C PRO A 125 -15.15 10.16 -1.47
N PRO A 126 -15.47 9.29 -0.50
CA PRO A 126 -15.69 9.73 0.88
C PRO A 126 -14.49 10.48 1.49
N LEU A 127 -13.27 10.03 1.19
CA LEU A 127 -12.03 10.61 1.70
C LEU A 127 -11.57 11.82 0.86
N TYR A 128 -11.56 11.73 -0.47
CA TYR A 128 -10.96 12.76 -1.32
C TYR A 128 -11.95 13.64 -2.05
N GLY A 129 -13.25 13.32 -2.02
CA GLY A 129 -14.36 14.04 -2.66
C GLY A 129 -14.35 14.05 -4.17
N ASP A 130 -13.56 13.18 -4.77
CA ASP A 130 -13.53 12.91 -6.19
C ASP A 130 -13.21 11.42 -6.43
N THR A 131 -13.28 11.01 -7.69
CA THR A 131 -12.99 9.64 -8.13
C THR A 131 -11.57 9.53 -8.72
N ASN A 132 -10.67 10.47 -8.38
CA ASN A 132 -9.31 10.40 -8.87
C ASN A 132 -8.54 9.29 -8.15
N THR A 133 -7.73 8.54 -8.90
CA THR A 133 -6.76 7.60 -8.33
C THR A 133 -5.67 8.36 -7.59
N ARG A 134 -5.54 8.10 -6.29
CA ARG A 134 -4.64 8.85 -5.40
C ARG A 134 -3.71 7.92 -4.64
N LEU A 135 -2.46 8.35 -4.44
CA LEU A 135 -1.55 7.71 -3.50
C LEU A 135 -2.11 7.93 -2.10
N PHE A 136 -2.19 6.87 -1.30
CA PHE A 136 -2.62 6.98 0.08
C PHE A 136 -1.73 6.17 1.02
N THR A 137 -1.80 6.54 2.27
CA THR A 137 -1.40 5.65 3.36
C THR A 137 -2.42 5.68 4.48
N PHE A 138 -2.46 4.59 5.25
CA PHE A 138 -3.11 4.54 6.54
C PHE A 138 -2.22 3.82 7.54
N TRP A 139 -2.22 4.26 8.80
CA TRP A 139 -1.57 3.54 9.88
C TRP A 139 -2.56 3.31 11.02
N THR A 140 -2.34 2.27 11.83
CA THR A 140 -3.09 2.03 13.07
C THR A 140 -2.19 1.47 14.16
N ALA A 141 -2.51 1.83 15.41
CA ALA A 141 -1.91 1.29 16.61
C ALA A 141 -2.88 0.42 17.44
N ASP A 142 -4.13 0.31 17.00
CA ASP A 142 -5.21 -0.31 17.78
C ASP A 142 -6.17 -1.18 16.96
N GLY A 143 -5.68 -1.84 15.91
CA GLY A 143 -6.49 -2.75 15.10
C GLY A 143 -7.61 -2.05 14.34
N PHE A 144 -7.29 -0.91 13.72
CA PHE A 144 -8.20 -0.12 12.87
C PHE A 144 -9.40 0.46 13.64
N GLN A 145 -9.27 0.69 14.95
CA GLN A 145 -10.36 1.24 15.76
C GLN A 145 -10.35 2.77 15.74
N LYS A 146 -9.50 3.41 16.55
CA LYS A 146 -9.48 4.87 16.71
C LYS A 146 -8.08 5.47 16.64
N GLN A 147 -7.04 4.69 16.92
CA GLN A 147 -5.65 5.14 16.87
C GLN A 147 -5.08 4.81 15.51
N GLY A 148 -5.21 5.76 14.60
CA GLY A 148 -4.77 5.63 13.23
C GLY A 148 -5.36 6.72 12.36
N CYS A 149 -4.80 6.94 11.17
CA CYS A 149 -5.44 7.80 10.18
C CYS A 149 -4.85 7.66 8.79
N TYR A 150 -5.63 8.15 7.83
CA TYR A 150 -5.20 8.39 6.48
C TYR A 150 -4.22 9.57 6.37
N ASP A 151 -3.22 9.40 5.52
CA ASP A 151 -2.30 10.42 5.03
C ASP A 151 -1.76 11.33 6.16
N LEU A 152 -1.98 12.65 6.03
CA LEU A 152 -1.61 13.67 6.99
C LEU A 152 -2.83 14.26 7.71
N HIS A 153 -3.97 13.56 7.72
CA HIS A 153 -5.20 14.04 8.35
C HIS A 153 -5.15 14.01 9.88
N CYS A 154 -4.24 13.25 10.47
CA CYS A 154 -3.91 13.27 11.88
C CYS A 154 -2.39 13.18 12.11
N PRO A 155 -1.88 13.53 13.31
CA PRO A 155 -0.48 13.31 13.64
C PRO A 155 -0.13 11.82 13.62
N GLY A 156 0.96 11.47 12.94
CA GLY A 156 1.47 10.11 12.90
C GLY A 156 2.57 9.96 11.87
N PHE A 157 2.22 10.11 10.59
CA PHE A 157 3.22 10.14 9.53
C PHE A 157 3.96 11.48 9.51
N VAL A 158 5.28 11.42 9.35
CA VAL A 158 6.15 12.58 9.17
C VAL A 158 6.63 12.62 7.73
N GLN A 159 5.99 13.44 6.91
CA GLN A 159 6.39 13.64 5.52
C GLN A 159 7.66 14.49 5.43
N VAL A 160 8.59 14.07 4.58
CA VAL A 160 9.85 14.78 4.28
C VAL A 160 9.97 15.17 2.81
N SER A 161 9.25 14.48 1.91
CA SER A 161 9.24 14.81 0.49
C SER A 161 8.51 16.12 0.22
N ARG A 162 9.09 16.90 -0.69
CA ARG A 162 8.55 18.18 -1.20
C ARG A 162 7.81 18.01 -2.53
N ASP A 163 7.95 16.85 -3.16
CA ASP A 163 7.54 16.59 -4.53
C ASP A 163 6.36 15.60 -4.60
N VAL A 164 6.23 14.76 -3.57
CA VAL A 164 5.26 13.67 -3.56
C VAL A 164 4.28 13.89 -2.40
N PRO A 165 3.08 14.41 -2.67
CA PRO A 165 2.04 14.56 -1.66
C PRO A 165 1.33 13.23 -1.42
N LEU A 166 1.18 12.86 -0.15
CA LEU A 166 0.15 11.88 0.24
C LEU A 166 -1.25 12.45 -0.06
N GLY A 167 -2.14 11.59 -0.54
CA GLY A 167 -3.43 11.97 -1.11
C GLY A 167 -3.32 12.58 -2.51
N GLY A 168 -2.12 12.69 -3.10
CA GLY A 168 -1.92 13.24 -4.44
C GLY A 168 -2.48 12.38 -5.56
N THR A 169 -2.98 13.02 -6.62
CA THR A 169 -3.43 12.32 -7.84
C THR A 169 -2.26 11.65 -8.56
N ILE A 170 -2.45 10.39 -8.92
CA ILE A 170 -1.51 9.58 -9.70
C ILE A 170 -1.83 9.77 -11.18
N SER A 171 -0.81 10.09 -12.00
CA SER A 171 -0.97 10.24 -13.44
C SER A 171 0.38 10.08 -14.16
N PRO A 172 0.45 9.35 -15.30
CA PRO A 172 -0.66 8.68 -16.02
C PRO A 172 -1.15 7.39 -15.33
N LEU A 173 -2.28 6.86 -15.83
CA LEU A 173 -2.90 5.61 -15.36
C LEU A 173 -2.89 4.56 -16.49
N SER A 174 -2.94 3.29 -16.11
CA SER A 174 -2.95 2.15 -17.05
C SER A 174 -4.23 2.10 -17.87
N GLN A 175 -4.13 1.46 -19.03
CA GLN A 175 -5.25 1.24 -19.96
C GLN A 175 -5.33 -0.25 -20.28
N ILE A 176 -6.54 -0.81 -20.29
CA ILE A 176 -6.78 -2.20 -20.71
C ILE A 176 -6.26 -2.36 -22.15
N ASP A 177 -5.48 -3.41 -22.40
CA ASP A 177 -4.80 -3.68 -23.68
C ASP A 177 -3.90 -2.54 -24.17
N GLY A 178 -3.50 -1.65 -23.26
CA GLY A 178 -2.75 -0.44 -23.55
C GLY A 178 -1.47 -0.32 -22.73
N THR A 179 -0.96 0.91 -22.65
CA THR A 179 0.23 1.20 -21.84
C THR A 179 -0.09 0.99 -20.37
N GLN A 180 0.79 0.23 -19.69
CA GLN A 180 0.67 -0.07 -18.28
C GLN A 180 1.58 0.83 -17.46
N TYR A 181 1.06 1.30 -16.33
CA TYR A 181 1.78 2.17 -15.41
C TYR A 181 1.75 1.59 -13.99
N TYR A 182 2.81 1.86 -13.23
CA TYR A 182 2.91 1.41 -11.84
C TYR A 182 3.50 2.47 -10.91
N ILE A 183 3.19 2.34 -9.63
CA ILE A 183 3.94 2.97 -8.55
C ILE A 183 4.83 1.92 -7.88
N ARG A 184 6.12 2.21 -7.72
CA ARG A 184 7.00 1.38 -6.87
C ARG A 184 6.95 1.91 -5.46
N LEU A 185 6.64 1.04 -4.50
CA LEU A 185 6.60 1.37 -3.09
C LEU A 185 7.54 0.45 -2.30
N LEU A 186 8.26 1.03 -1.35
CA LEU A 186 9.04 0.32 -0.35
C LEU A 186 8.65 0.86 1.04
N ILE A 187 8.26 -0.05 1.92
CA ILE A 187 8.09 0.20 3.35
C ILE A 187 9.19 -0.59 4.05
N TYR A 188 10.01 0.06 4.87
CA TYR A 188 11.01 -0.67 5.65
C TYR A 188 11.30 -0.01 7.00
N ARG A 189 11.74 -0.80 7.96
CA ARG A 189 12.15 -0.34 9.28
C ARG A 189 13.64 0.00 9.28
N ASP A 190 13.98 1.25 9.57
CA ASP A 190 15.38 1.67 9.75
C ASP A 190 15.99 0.89 10.95
N PRO A 191 17.05 0.08 10.77
CA PRO A 191 17.64 -0.70 11.85
C PRO A 191 18.16 0.13 13.03
N VAL A 192 18.48 1.41 12.82
CA VAL A 192 19.06 2.27 13.86
C VAL A 192 17.99 3.08 14.61
N THR A 193 17.14 3.81 13.89
CA THR A 193 16.10 4.64 14.55
C THR A 193 14.83 3.87 14.83
N GLU A 194 14.64 2.73 14.18
CA GLU A 194 13.47 1.85 14.27
C GLU A 194 12.19 2.50 13.74
N ASN A 195 12.32 3.65 13.07
CA ASN A 195 11.24 4.30 12.35
C ASN A 195 10.95 3.51 11.06
N TRP A 196 9.68 3.44 10.70
CA TRP A 196 9.24 2.82 9.45
C TRP A 196 9.22 3.86 8.34
N TRP A 197 10.03 3.69 7.32
CA TRP A 197 10.17 4.60 6.19
C TRP A 197 9.32 4.18 5.01
N LEU A 198 8.74 5.18 4.34
CA LEU A 198 8.11 5.04 3.04
C LEU A 198 9.00 5.64 1.96
N VAL A 199 9.23 4.85 0.91
CA VAL A 199 10.05 5.20 -0.25
C VAL A 199 9.26 4.90 -1.51
N MET A 200 9.37 5.76 -2.52
CA MET A 200 8.61 5.64 -3.76
C MET A 200 9.47 5.85 -5.00
N GLY A 201 9.15 5.09 -6.05
CA GLY A 201 9.71 5.25 -7.38
C GLY A 201 11.08 4.59 -7.57
N GLU A 202 11.59 4.65 -8.79
CA GLU A 202 12.86 4.00 -9.16
C GLU A 202 14.09 4.76 -8.64
N GLU A 203 13.94 6.07 -8.48
CA GLU A 203 14.94 6.95 -7.84
C GLU A 203 14.91 6.85 -6.30
N GLU A 204 14.09 5.95 -5.76
CA GLU A 204 13.96 5.68 -4.33
C GLU A 204 13.74 6.95 -3.49
N LYS A 205 12.75 7.75 -3.89
CA LYS A 205 12.43 9.02 -3.23
C LYS A 205 11.89 8.75 -1.83
N LEU A 206 12.55 9.32 -0.83
CA LEU A 206 12.09 9.29 0.56
C LEU A 206 10.81 10.13 0.70
N ILE A 207 9.69 9.49 1.01
CA ILE A 207 8.41 10.17 1.19
C ILE A 207 8.30 10.70 2.62
N GLY A 208 8.64 9.86 3.59
CA GLY A 208 8.51 10.15 5.01
C GLY A 208 8.59 8.88 5.84
N TYR A 209 8.21 8.98 7.11
CA TYR A 209 8.27 7.85 8.03
C TYR A 209 7.19 7.89 9.11
N TRP A 210 6.85 6.73 9.65
CA TRP A 210 6.11 6.54 10.89
C TRP A 210 7.10 6.38 12.05
N PRO A 211 7.07 7.28 13.05
CA PRO A 211 7.86 7.12 14.25
C PRO A 211 7.56 5.81 14.96
N LYS A 212 8.58 5.11 15.46
CA LYS A 212 8.39 3.86 16.21
C LYS A 212 7.43 3.99 17.40
N ALA A 213 7.37 5.19 17.98
CA ALA A 213 6.55 5.53 19.13
C ALA A 213 5.04 5.45 18.86
N LEU A 214 4.61 5.37 17.60
CA LEU A 214 3.22 5.07 17.25
C LEU A 214 2.82 3.63 17.55
N PHE A 215 3.80 2.72 17.57
CA PHE A 215 3.56 1.29 17.59
C PHE A 215 3.97 0.68 18.92
N SER A 216 3.20 -0.31 19.37
CA SER A 216 3.45 -1.16 20.53
C SER A 216 3.98 -2.54 20.10
N THR A 217 3.36 -3.18 19.12
CA THR A 217 3.73 -4.52 18.64
C THR A 217 4.69 -4.48 17.46
N MET A 218 4.64 -3.43 16.62
CA MET A 218 5.46 -3.31 15.41
C MET A 218 6.79 -2.56 15.61
N ILE A 219 7.21 -2.35 16.87
CA ILE A 219 8.47 -1.65 17.18
C ILE A 219 9.67 -2.41 16.64
N ALA A 220 9.70 -3.74 16.78
CA ALA A 220 10.86 -4.56 16.41
C ALA A 220 10.80 -5.09 14.97
N HIS A 221 9.62 -5.56 14.56
CA HIS A 221 9.35 -6.16 13.25
C HIS A 221 7.84 -6.21 13.02
N ALA A 222 7.45 -6.38 11.76
CA ALA A 222 6.13 -6.88 11.38
C ALA A 222 6.14 -8.41 11.40
N ASN A 223 4.99 -9.03 11.64
CA ASN A 223 4.84 -10.49 11.61
C ASN A 223 3.92 -10.99 10.48
N LEU A 224 3.25 -10.06 9.80
CA LEU A 224 2.34 -10.30 8.70
C LEU A 224 2.63 -9.27 7.58
N ILE A 225 2.71 -9.77 6.36
CA ILE A 225 2.81 -8.96 5.14
C ILE A 225 1.77 -9.47 4.16
N ASN A 226 0.92 -8.57 3.67
CA ASN A 226 -0.08 -8.87 2.65
C ASN A 226 0.06 -7.90 1.48
N TRP A 227 -0.34 -8.34 0.29
CA TRP A 227 -0.42 -7.53 -0.93
C TRP A 227 -1.71 -7.86 -1.66
N GLY A 228 -2.40 -6.86 -2.20
CA GLY A 228 -3.67 -7.07 -2.87
C GLY A 228 -4.56 -5.83 -2.87
N GLY A 229 -5.87 -6.05 -2.92
CA GLY A 229 -6.87 -4.99 -2.99
C GLY A 229 -8.02 -5.14 -2.00
N SER A 230 -8.68 -4.02 -1.73
CA SER A 230 -9.91 -3.97 -0.93
C SER A 230 -10.91 -3.03 -1.58
N ALA A 231 -12.18 -3.43 -1.54
CA ALA A 231 -13.32 -2.74 -2.11
C ALA A 231 -14.44 -2.71 -1.08
N TYR A 232 -15.03 -1.55 -0.85
CA TYR A 232 -16.10 -1.34 0.11
C TYR A 232 -17.33 -0.75 -0.55
N SER A 233 -18.48 -1.28 -0.17
CA SER A 233 -19.79 -0.65 -0.34
C SER A 233 -20.59 -0.70 0.95
N SER A 234 -21.61 0.15 1.05
CA SER A 234 -22.62 0.06 2.10
C SER A 234 -23.41 -1.26 2.00
N SER A 235 -23.96 -1.72 3.13
CA SER A 235 -24.76 -2.96 3.15
C SER A 235 -25.99 -2.85 2.25
N GLY A 236 -26.13 -3.77 1.30
CA GLY A 236 -27.23 -3.78 0.33
C GLY A 236 -26.96 -3.00 -0.95
N GLU A 237 -25.79 -2.34 -1.05
CA GLU A 237 -25.34 -1.65 -2.27
C GLU A 237 -24.35 -2.52 -3.06
N TRP A 238 -24.42 -2.41 -4.39
CA TRP A 238 -23.49 -3.09 -5.29
C TRP A 238 -22.05 -2.65 -5.04
N SER A 239 -21.13 -3.60 -4.87
CA SER A 239 -19.71 -3.30 -4.66
C SER A 239 -19.03 -2.71 -5.90
N PRO A 240 -18.02 -1.83 -5.72
CA PRO A 240 -17.33 -1.17 -6.82
C PRO A 240 -16.33 -2.09 -7.53
N PRO A 241 -15.87 -1.78 -8.75
CA PRO A 241 -14.77 -2.52 -9.36
C PRO A 241 -13.47 -2.47 -8.53
N MET A 242 -12.64 -3.51 -8.63
CA MET A 242 -11.32 -3.59 -7.99
C MET A 242 -10.20 -3.78 -9.02
N GLY A 243 -9.05 -3.13 -8.77
CA GLY A 243 -7.91 -3.19 -9.68
C GLY A 243 -8.24 -2.51 -11.00
N SER A 244 -8.32 -3.28 -12.08
CA SER A 244 -8.74 -2.81 -13.41
C SER A 244 -10.24 -3.01 -13.68
N GLY A 245 -10.97 -3.63 -12.76
CA GLY A 245 -12.34 -4.11 -13.01
C GLY A 245 -12.40 -5.46 -13.73
N ARG A 246 -11.26 -6.13 -13.93
CA ARG A 246 -11.17 -7.47 -14.55
C ARG A 246 -10.70 -8.52 -13.53
N TYR A 247 -11.16 -9.75 -13.75
CA TYR A 247 -10.68 -10.94 -13.07
C TYR A 247 -9.23 -11.27 -13.45
N CYS A 248 -8.53 -12.02 -12.60
CA CYS A 248 -7.14 -12.40 -12.83
C CYS A 248 -6.96 -13.25 -14.11
N GLU A 249 -7.98 -14.01 -14.51
CA GLU A 249 -8.01 -14.81 -15.75
C GLU A 249 -7.87 -13.97 -17.04
N ALA A 250 -8.16 -12.66 -16.99
CA ALA A 250 -7.96 -11.77 -18.13
C ALA A 250 -6.47 -11.62 -18.50
N GLY A 251 -5.55 -11.91 -17.57
CA GLY A 251 -4.12 -11.93 -17.83
C GLY A 251 -3.43 -10.57 -17.82
N GLU A 252 -2.14 -10.57 -18.16
CA GLU A 252 -1.30 -9.37 -18.16
C GLU A 252 -1.77 -8.34 -19.21
N GLY A 253 -1.81 -7.06 -18.81
CA GLY A 253 -2.26 -5.96 -19.68
C GLY A 253 -3.77 -5.67 -19.57
N GLU A 254 -4.54 -6.60 -18.99
CA GLU A 254 -5.96 -6.42 -18.70
C GLU A 254 -6.28 -6.45 -17.20
N ALA A 255 -5.76 -7.46 -16.48
CA ALA A 255 -5.91 -7.58 -15.03
C ALA A 255 -4.91 -6.66 -14.30
N CYS A 256 -5.29 -6.23 -13.10
CA CYS A 256 -4.38 -5.48 -12.22
C CYS A 256 -3.36 -6.43 -11.60
N TYR A 257 -2.13 -5.94 -11.38
CA TYR A 257 -1.04 -6.76 -10.88
C TYR A 257 -0.23 -6.11 -9.76
N PHE A 258 0.39 -6.95 -8.96
CA PHE A 258 1.58 -6.62 -8.17
C PHE A 258 2.78 -7.29 -8.82
N GLY A 259 3.86 -6.53 -9.05
CA GLY A 259 5.09 -7.02 -9.67
C GLY A 259 6.31 -6.75 -8.80
N ARG A 260 7.41 -7.46 -9.06
CA ARG A 260 8.68 -7.34 -8.32
C ARG A 260 8.48 -7.38 -6.80
N VAL A 261 7.55 -8.21 -6.32
CA VAL A 261 7.23 -8.38 -4.91
C VAL A 261 8.44 -8.94 -4.17
N LYS A 262 8.87 -8.22 -3.14
CA LYS A 262 10.03 -8.54 -2.29
C LYS A 262 9.74 -8.21 -0.84
N LEU A 263 10.42 -8.91 0.05
CA LEU A 263 10.43 -8.61 1.48
C LEU A 263 11.73 -7.89 1.86
N VAL A 264 11.71 -7.20 3.00
CA VAL A 264 12.94 -6.75 3.67
C VAL A 264 13.17 -7.68 4.86
N GLY A 265 14.28 -8.40 4.80
CA GLY A 265 14.73 -9.32 5.84
C GLY A 265 15.56 -8.64 6.92
N GLU A 266 16.05 -9.46 7.85
CA GLU A 266 17.00 -9.03 8.87
C GLU A 266 18.28 -8.44 8.23
N GLY A 267 18.87 -7.44 8.89
CA GLY A 267 20.05 -6.75 8.35
C GLY A 267 19.75 -5.76 7.21
N ASN A 268 18.47 -5.46 6.95
CA ASN A 268 18.03 -4.51 5.92
C ASN A 268 18.44 -4.96 4.50
N VAL A 269 18.12 -6.21 4.15
CA VAL A 269 18.45 -6.81 2.84
C VAL A 269 17.17 -7.30 2.18
N TYR A 270 17.07 -7.14 0.86
CA TYR A 270 15.95 -7.70 0.11
C TYR A 270 15.95 -9.24 0.16
N ARG A 271 14.75 -9.80 0.36
CA ARG A 271 14.49 -11.24 0.31
C ARG A 271 13.42 -11.51 -0.75
N ALA A 272 13.68 -12.49 -1.61
CA ALA A 272 12.67 -13.00 -2.53
C ALA A 272 11.52 -13.68 -1.77
N VAL A 273 10.36 -13.75 -2.40
CA VAL A 273 9.18 -14.45 -1.88
C VAL A 273 9.02 -15.73 -2.71
N GLY A 274 8.98 -16.88 -2.03
CA GLY A 274 8.73 -18.16 -2.70
C GLY A 274 7.22 -18.42 -2.84
N ASP A 275 6.84 -19.06 -3.94
CA ASP A 275 5.47 -19.54 -4.24
C ASP A 275 4.81 -20.33 -3.08
N LYS A 276 5.59 -21.16 -2.39
CA LYS A 276 5.12 -22.00 -1.27
C LYS A 276 4.97 -21.25 0.06
N GLU A 277 5.43 -20.00 0.12
CA GLU A 277 5.38 -19.19 1.34
C GLU A 277 4.12 -18.32 1.44
N VAL A 278 3.35 -18.22 0.35
CA VAL A 278 2.15 -17.38 0.26
C VAL A 278 0.87 -18.19 0.42
N LYS A 279 -0.17 -17.51 0.93
CA LYS A 279 -1.55 -17.99 0.99
C LYS A 279 -2.45 -17.01 0.28
N TYR A 280 -3.44 -17.54 -0.42
CA TYR A 280 -4.39 -16.77 -1.20
C TYR A 280 -5.68 -16.56 -0.41
N TYR A 281 -6.20 -15.34 -0.44
CA TYR A 281 -7.47 -14.98 0.17
C TYR A 281 -8.28 -14.17 -0.82
N SER A 282 -9.53 -14.55 -0.98
CA SER A 282 -10.52 -13.86 -1.79
C SER A 282 -11.86 -13.85 -1.08
N SER A 283 -12.52 -12.70 -1.08
CA SER A 283 -13.90 -12.55 -0.59
C SER A 283 -14.71 -11.68 -1.54
N GLY A 284 -16.03 -11.80 -1.48
CA GLY A 284 -16.94 -11.11 -2.40
C GLY A 284 -16.89 -11.72 -3.81
N CYS A 285 -16.92 -10.85 -4.83
CA CYS A 285 -16.92 -11.20 -6.25
C CYS A 285 -15.61 -10.83 -6.94
N TYR A 286 -14.50 -10.89 -6.20
CA TYR A 286 -13.16 -10.58 -6.67
C TYR A 286 -12.27 -11.82 -6.55
N ASP A 287 -11.22 -11.89 -7.35
CA ASP A 287 -10.29 -13.00 -7.37
C ASP A 287 -8.82 -12.57 -7.27
N VAL A 288 -7.98 -13.58 -7.05
CA VAL A 288 -6.53 -13.46 -7.02
C VAL A 288 -5.95 -14.66 -7.76
N GLY A 289 -5.03 -14.39 -8.68
CA GLY A 289 -4.32 -15.40 -9.44
C GLY A 289 -3.18 -16.04 -8.65
N GLU A 290 -2.58 -17.08 -9.23
CA GLU A 290 -1.39 -17.71 -8.68
C GLU A 290 -0.21 -16.73 -8.59
N PHE A 291 0.69 -17.00 -7.66
CA PHE A 291 1.91 -16.23 -7.45
C PHE A 291 3.07 -16.83 -8.25
N ASP A 292 3.61 -16.05 -9.17
CA ASP A 292 4.76 -16.41 -9.99
C ASP A 292 6.06 -15.94 -9.32
N ASP A 293 6.88 -16.89 -8.87
CA ASP A 293 8.24 -16.61 -8.39
C ASP A 293 9.19 -16.42 -9.59
N LEU A 294 9.37 -15.15 -9.99
CA LEU A 294 10.35 -14.79 -11.00
C LEU A 294 11.74 -14.81 -10.35
N SER A 295 12.39 -15.98 -10.40
CA SER A 295 13.71 -16.41 -9.89
C SER A 295 14.88 -15.40 -9.77
N SER A 296 14.77 -14.18 -10.30
CA SER A 296 15.77 -13.12 -10.18
C SER A 296 15.22 -11.69 -10.09
N GLY A 297 13.89 -11.48 -10.07
CA GLY A 297 13.24 -10.16 -10.12
C GLY A 297 12.35 -9.78 -8.94
N GLY A 298 12.01 -10.74 -8.08
CA GLY A 298 10.85 -10.65 -7.17
C GLY A 298 9.62 -11.26 -7.82
N GLY A 299 8.60 -11.61 -7.04
CA GLY A 299 7.43 -12.32 -7.59
C GLY A 299 6.34 -11.41 -8.13
N GLN A 300 5.32 -12.02 -8.74
CA GLN A 300 4.20 -11.34 -9.35
C GLN A 300 2.89 -12.11 -9.13
N PHE A 301 1.77 -11.39 -9.06
CA PHE A 301 0.44 -11.99 -9.12
C PHE A 301 -0.58 -10.98 -9.69
N LEU A 302 -1.69 -11.51 -10.20
CA LEU A 302 -2.82 -10.75 -10.73
C LEU A 302 -3.98 -10.77 -9.74
N PHE A 303 -4.81 -9.73 -9.73
CA PHE A 303 -6.01 -9.66 -8.89
C PHE A 303 -7.02 -8.65 -9.46
N GLY A 304 -8.28 -8.79 -9.06
CA GLY A 304 -9.30 -7.79 -9.33
C GLY A 304 -10.70 -8.37 -9.43
N GLY A 305 -11.57 -7.62 -10.09
CA GLY A 305 -12.91 -8.05 -10.41
C GLY A 305 -13.83 -6.87 -10.71
N PRO A 306 -14.94 -7.12 -11.41
CA PRO A 306 -15.86 -6.06 -11.84
C PRO A 306 -16.67 -5.45 -10.69
N GLY A 307 -16.76 -6.10 -9.53
CA GLY A 307 -17.70 -5.73 -8.48
C GLY A 307 -19.12 -6.21 -8.82
N TYR A 308 -20.14 -5.44 -8.42
CA TYR A 308 -21.57 -5.74 -8.63
C TYR A 308 -22.04 -7.08 -8.03
N CYS A 309 -21.42 -7.45 -6.91
CA CYS A 309 -22.01 -8.24 -5.85
C CYS A 309 -22.18 -7.35 -4.60
#